data_AF-A0A0L7LEZ8-F1
#
_entry.id   AF-A0A0L7LEZ8-F1
#
_cell.length_a   1.000
_cell.length_b   1.000
_cell.length_c   1.000
_cell.angle_alpha   90.00
_cell.angle_beta   90.00
_cell.angle_gamma   90.00
#
_symmetry.space_group_name_H-M   'P 1'
#
loop_
_entity.id
_entity.type
_entity.pdbx_description
1 polymer ?
#
loop_
_entity_poly.entity_id
_entity_poly.type
_entity_poly.pdbx_seq_one_letter_code
_entity_poly.pdbx_strand_id
1 'polypeptide(L)'
;MKLHEIRAPGTNHIKYRAAFVFNLIWFNLDCLGSLSYLCMGILNGKSFTELSFVAPCLTFSLLGNTKAVYYTLYDTEAYTLIENLIKLEVNRKDCTHLEIVREIKASETNYLNKVLNVLNVMYILLIILYDAGPLVGTAVTYCSTGELKLFLPFLDVYPFDALDLKYWPYAYIHQFWSVCLVLFYVGSVDSFLLTCCTYIRIQFRLVQLDIENLIPGKDITSVQAHDDIHFQGKFKELMSRHQEII
;
A
#
# COMPACT_ATOMS: atom_id res chain seq x y z
N MET A 1 -11.00 14.11 14.19
CA MET A 1 -11.34 13.58 12.86
C MET A 1 -12.78 13.11 12.92
N LYS A 2 -13.73 13.88 12.36
CA LYS A 2 -15.17 13.55 12.39
C LYS A 2 -15.46 12.48 11.33
N LEU A 3 -15.73 11.24 11.76
CA LEU A 3 -16.01 10.07 10.92
C LEU A 3 -17.52 9.78 10.78
N HIS A 4 -18.37 10.80 10.87
CA HIS A 4 -19.84 10.66 10.83
C HIS A 4 -20.47 11.24 9.56
N GLU A 5 -19.88 10.98 8.39
CA GLU A 5 -20.56 11.14 7.10
C GLU A 5 -20.21 9.95 6.20
N ILE A 6 -20.82 8.80 6.44
CA ILE A 6 -21.03 7.80 5.39
C ILE A 6 -22.08 8.41 4.46
N ARG A 7 -21.59 9.15 3.47
CA ARG A 7 -22.37 9.85 2.46
C ARG A 7 -22.96 8.81 1.49
N ALA A 8 -24.27 8.88 1.25
CA ALA A 8 -24.95 8.15 0.18
C ALA A 8 -24.18 8.27 -1.16
N PRO A 9 -24.21 7.27 -2.06
CA PRO A 9 -23.42 7.26 -3.28
C PRO A 9 -23.89 8.36 -4.25
N GLY A 10 -23.35 9.55 -4.09
CA GLY A 10 -23.58 10.68 -4.97
C GLY A 10 -22.78 10.55 -6.28
N THR A 11 -23.13 11.39 -7.26
CA THR A 11 -22.59 11.51 -8.62
C THR A 11 -21.05 11.45 -8.76
N ASN A 12 -20.31 11.67 -7.67
CA ASN A 12 -18.86 11.56 -7.60
C ASN A 12 -18.36 10.11 -7.64
N HIS A 13 -19.13 9.15 -7.14
CA HIS A 13 -18.73 7.74 -7.10
C HIS A 13 -18.56 7.14 -8.51
N ILE A 14 -19.42 7.54 -9.45
CA ILE A 14 -19.31 7.16 -10.86
C ILE A 14 -18.05 7.75 -11.50
N LYS A 15 -17.73 9.02 -11.18
CA LYS A 15 -16.52 9.69 -11.70
C LYS A 15 -15.24 9.02 -11.21
N TYR A 16 -15.15 8.67 -9.92
CA TYR A 16 -13.99 7.99 -9.37
C TYR A 16 -13.82 6.58 -9.94
N ARG A 17 -14.91 5.82 -10.10
CA ARG A 17 -14.87 4.51 -10.76
C ARG A 17 -14.46 4.61 -12.23
N ALA A 18 -14.99 5.60 -12.96
CA ALA A 18 -14.60 5.83 -14.35
C ALA A 18 -13.11 6.19 -14.47
N ALA A 19 -12.61 7.09 -13.61
CA ALA A 19 -11.19 7.43 -13.56
C ALA A 19 -10.32 6.22 -13.20
N PHE A 20 -10.76 5.39 -12.27
CA PHE A 20 -10.06 4.15 -11.92
C PHE A 20 -10.00 3.18 -13.10
N VAL A 21 -11.13 2.91 -13.77
CA VAL A 21 -11.17 2.03 -14.94
C VAL A 21 -10.32 2.58 -16.08
N PHE A 22 -10.35 3.89 -16.32
CA PHE A 22 -9.49 4.53 -17.31
C PHE A 22 -8.01 4.31 -17.00
N ASN A 23 -7.58 4.60 -15.77
CA ASN A 23 -6.19 4.38 -15.35
C ASN A 23 -5.79 2.90 -15.39
N LEU A 24 -6.72 2.00 -15.05
CA LEU A 24 -6.50 0.57 -15.13
C LEU A 24 -6.26 0.13 -16.58
N ILE A 25 -7.09 0.58 -17.53
CA ILE A 25 -6.90 0.28 -18.96
C ILE A 25 -5.58 0.88 -19.45
N TRP A 26 -5.31 2.14 -19.13
CA TRP A 26 -4.08 2.86 -19.50
C TRP A 26 -2.84 2.08 -19.09
N PHE A 27 -2.78 1.69 -17.81
CA PHE A 27 -1.66 0.94 -17.25
C PHE A 27 -1.54 -0.48 -17.84
N ASN A 28 -2.66 -1.16 -18.06
CA ASN A 28 -2.64 -2.52 -18.62
C ASN A 28 -2.20 -2.54 -20.09
N LEU A 29 -2.37 -1.46 -20.84
CA LEU A 29 -1.81 -1.36 -22.20
C LEU A 29 -0.27 -1.39 -22.19
N ASP A 30 0.39 -0.62 -21.31
CA ASP A 30 1.86 -0.68 -21.16
C ASP A 30 2.30 -2.06 -20.63
N CYS A 31 1.54 -2.66 -19.72
CA CYS A 31 1.87 -4.00 -19.23
C CYS A 31 1.81 -5.07 -20.33
N LEU A 32 0.81 -4.99 -21.22
CA LEU A 32 0.65 -5.90 -22.35
C LEU A 32 1.73 -5.69 -23.41
N GLY A 33 2.07 -4.45 -23.70
CA GLY A 33 3.14 -4.14 -24.64
C GLY A 33 4.51 -4.59 -24.10
N SER A 34 4.79 -4.37 -22.82
CA SER A 34 5.98 -4.90 -22.14
C SER A 34 6.06 -6.43 -22.19
N LEU A 35 4.96 -7.11 -21.91
CA LEU A 35 4.88 -8.56 -21.98
C LEU A 35 5.13 -9.05 -23.42
N SER A 36 4.56 -8.34 -24.39
CA SER A 36 4.76 -8.63 -25.81
C SER A 36 6.21 -8.42 -26.23
N TYR A 37 6.86 -7.35 -25.76
CA TYR A 37 8.28 -7.08 -25.98
C TYR A 37 9.14 -8.23 -25.46
N LEU A 38 8.86 -8.71 -24.24
CA LEU A 38 9.58 -9.80 -23.62
C LEU A 38 9.39 -11.12 -24.41
N CYS A 39 8.15 -11.46 -24.75
CA CYS A 39 7.82 -12.66 -25.52
C CYS A 39 8.48 -12.65 -26.91
N MET A 40 8.37 -11.54 -27.66
CA MET A 40 9.05 -11.40 -28.95
C MET A 40 10.56 -11.42 -28.81
N GLY A 41 11.11 -10.83 -27.74
CA GLY A 41 12.53 -10.88 -27.44
C GLY A 41 13.05 -12.29 -27.25
N ILE A 42 12.30 -13.14 -26.53
CA ILE A 42 12.62 -14.56 -26.36
C ILE A 42 12.56 -15.30 -27.70
N LEU A 43 11.50 -15.11 -28.48
CA LEU A 43 11.33 -15.78 -29.77
C LEU A 43 12.40 -15.39 -30.80
N ASN A 44 12.84 -14.12 -30.78
CA ASN A 44 13.86 -13.60 -31.69
C ASN A 44 15.29 -13.82 -31.19
N GLY A 45 15.48 -14.49 -30.04
CA GLY A 45 16.80 -14.81 -29.51
C GLY A 45 17.59 -13.60 -28.99
N LYS A 46 16.90 -12.59 -28.42
CA LYS A 46 17.57 -11.45 -27.77
C LYS A 46 18.48 -11.90 -26.63
N SER A 47 19.50 -11.10 -26.35
CA SER A 47 20.45 -11.37 -25.28
C SER A 47 19.75 -11.45 -23.92
N PHE A 48 20.24 -12.32 -23.04
CA PHE A 48 19.72 -12.44 -21.67
C PHE A 48 19.79 -11.09 -20.91
N THR A 49 20.82 -10.28 -21.20
CA THR A 49 20.99 -8.95 -20.62
C THR A 49 19.86 -8.00 -20.99
N GLU A 50 19.44 -7.96 -22.25
CA GLU A 50 18.32 -7.12 -22.70
C GLU A 50 16.99 -7.57 -22.08
N LEU A 51 16.75 -8.88 -22.00
CA LEU A 51 15.54 -9.42 -21.38
C LEU A 51 15.50 -9.12 -19.88
N SER A 52 16.65 -9.25 -19.20
CA SER A 52 16.78 -8.98 -17.77
C SER A 52 16.62 -7.51 -17.42
N PHE A 53 16.83 -6.60 -18.36
CA PHE A 53 16.62 -5.17 -18.13
C PHE A 53 15.12 -4.83 -17.99
N VAL A 54 14.24 -5.55 -18.69
CA VAL A 54 12.78 -5.31 -18.70
C VAL A 54 12.06 -6.11 -17.62
N ALA A 55 12.60 -7.27 -17.25
CA ALA A 55 11.94 -8.22 -16.34
C ALA A 55 11.55 -7.65 -14.96
N PRO A 56 12.40 -6.87 -14.25
CA PRO A 56 12.02 -6.31 -12.94
C PRO A 56 10.81 -5.39 -13.04
N CYS A 57 10.75 -4.55 -14.08
CA CYS A 57 9.66 -3.60 -14.26
C CYS A 57 8.36 -4.32 -14.61
N LEU A 58 8.40 -5.33 -15.49
CA LEU A 58 7.23 -6.17 -15.77
C LEU A 58 6.74 -6.90 -14.51
N THR A 59 7.65 -7.48 -13.73
CA THR A 59 7.31 -8.17 -12.48
C THR A 59 6.64 -7.22 -11.49
N PHE A 60 7.16 -6.00 -11.36
CA PHE A 60 6.59 -4.98 -10.50
C PHE A 60 5.20 -4.52 -10.99
N SER A 61 5.01 -4.38 -12.30
CA SER A 61 3.72 -4.07 -12.91
C SER A 61 2.67 -5.15 -12.69
N LEU A 62 3.06 -6.42 -12.81
CA LEU A 62 2.19 -7.55 -12.49
C LEU A 62 1.82 -7.56 -11.00
N LEU A 63 2.80 -7.35 -10.11
CA LEU A 63 2.56 -7.25 -8.67
C LEU A 63 1.57 -6.14 -8.32
N GLY A 64 1.75 -4.95 -8.90
CA GLY A 64 0.85 -3.81 -8.72
C GLY A 64 -0.58 -4.12 -9.19
N ASN A 65 -0.74 -4.69 -10.39
CA ASN A 65 -2.04 -5.12 -10.89
C ASN A 65 -2.70 -6.16 -9.99
N THR A 66 -1.95 -7.19 -9.58
CA THR A 66 -2.46 -8.23 -8.68
C THR A 66 -2.96 -7.60 -7.38
N LYS A 67 -2.14 -6.77 -6.72
CA LYS A 67 -2.54 -6.08 -5.48
C LYS A 67 -3.79 -5.20 -5.67
N ALA A 68 -3.88 -4.42 -6.74
CA ALA A 68 -5.03 -3.57 -7.02
C ALA A 68 -6.32 -4.38 -7.25
N VAL A 69 -6.22 -5.50 -7.99
CA VAL A 69 -7.35 -6.42 -8.22
C VAL A 69 -7.81 -7.05 -6.92
N TYR A 70 -6.89 -7.60 -6.12
CA TYR A 70 -7.23 -8.20 -4.83
C TYR A 70 -7.86 -7.17 -3.87
N TYR A 71 -7.30 -5.97 -3.78
CA TYR A 71 -7.89 -4.90 -2.97
C TYR A 71 -9.32 -4.56 -3.42
N THR A 72 -9.57 -4.52 -4.72
CA THR A 72 -10.90 -4.23 -5.27
C THR A 72 -11.89 -5.38 -5.04
N LEU A 73 -11.43 -6.64 -5.12
CA LEU A 73 -12.26 -7.81 -4.89
C LEU A 73 -12.69 -7.95 -3.41
N TYR A 74 -11.79 -7.58 -2.49
CA TYR A 74 -11.99 -7.69 -1.05
C TYR A 74 -12.24 -6.33 -0.36
N ASP A 75 -12.78 -5.35 -1.09
CA ASP A 75 -13.04 -3.99 -0.58
C ASP A 75 -14.03 -3.98 0.59
N THR A 76 -15.01 -4.90 0.56
CA THR A 76 -16.01 -5.01 1.64
C THR A 76 -15.35 -5.50 2.93
N GLU A 77 -14.50 -6.51 2.83
CA GLU A 77 -13.76 -7.12 3.93
C GLU A 77 -12.73 -6.15 4.50
N ALA A 78 -12.05 -5.39 3.64
CA ALA A 78 -11.17 -4.30 4.04
C ALA A 78 -11.93 -3.23 4.82
N TYR A 79 -13.13 -2.85 4.37
CA TYR A 79 -13.98 -1.90 5.07
C TYR A 79 -14.45 -2.43 6.43
N THR A 80 -14.91 -3.69 6.49
CA THR A 80 -15.30 -4.35 7.74
C THR A 80 -14.14 -4.39 8.75
N LEU A 81 -12.92 -4.69 8.28
CA LEU A 81 -11.73 -4.66 9.13
C LEU A 81 -11.49 -3.27 9.72
N ILE A 82 -11.55 -2.21 8.91
CA ILE A 82 -11.40 -0.84 9.39
C ILE A 82 -12.48 -0.50 10.42
N GLU A 83 -13.73 -0.86 10.14
CA GLU A 83 -14.87 -0.59 11.03
C GLU A 83 -14.69 -1.28 12.39
N ASN A 84 -14.28 -2.54 12.39
CA ASN A 84 -14.00 -3.30 13.61
C ASN A 84 -12.85 -2.66 14.40
N LEU A 85 -11.76 -2.26 13.74
CA LEU A 85 -10.64 -1.58 14.39
C LEU A 85 -11.06 -0.24 15.03
N ILE A 86 -11.93 0.53 14.37
CA ILE A 86 -12.46 1.79 14.90
C ILE A 86 -13.38 1.54 16.10
N LYS A 87 -14.28 0.55 16.04
CA LYS A 87 -15.19 0.20 17.15
C LYS A 87 -14.41 -0.13 18.42
N LEU A 88 -13.35 -0.93 18.31
CA LEU A 88 -12.48 -1.27 19.44
C LEU A 88 -11.79 -0.04 20.03
N GLU A 89 -11.36 0.90 19.18
CA GLU A 89 -10.73 2.13 19.64
C GLU A 89 -11.72 3.04 20.39
N VAL A 90 -12.95 3.18 19.88
CA VAL A 90 -14.01 4.00 20.51
C VAL A 90 -14.41 3.42 21.87
N ASN A 91 -14.62 2.09 21.95
CA ASN A 91 -15.01 1.38 23.17
C ASN A 91 -13.94 1.42 24.27
N ARG A 92 -12.75 2.00 24.02
CA ARG A 92 -11.64 2.08 24.97
C ARG A 92 -11.46 3.46 25.60
N LYS A 93 -12.21 4.47 25.17
CA LYS A 93 -12.08 5.85 25.68
C LYS A 93 -12.41 6.00 27.17
N ASP A 94 -13.13 5.04 27.74
CA ASP A 94 -13.61 5.07 29.14
C ASP A 94 -12.67 4.35 30.12
N CYS A 95 -11.43 4.05 29.71
CA CYS A 95 -10.49 3.25 30.51
C CYS A 95 -9.64 4.10 31.49
N THR A 96 -9.45 3.59 32.71
CA THR A 96 -8.76 4.27 33.83
C THR A 96 -7.28 4.60 33.56
N HIS A 97 -6.64 3.95 32.59
CA HIS A 97 -5.21 4.08 32.26
C HIS A 97 -4.96 4.79 30.92
N LEU A 98 -5.70 5.89 30.66
CA LEU A 98 -5.67 6.60 29.39
C LEU A 98 -4.27 7.07 28.95
N GLU A 99 -3.40 7.41 29.90
CA GLU A 99 -2.03 7.88 29.61
C GLU A 99 -1.14 6.77 29.02
N ILE A 100 -1.12 5.58 29.65
CA ILE A 100 -0.35 4.42 29.17
C ILE A 100 -0.87 3.97 27.80
N VAL A 101 -2.19 3.94 27.62
CA VAL A 101 -2.82 3.61 26.33
C VAL A 101 -2.38 4.59 25.24
N ARG A 102 -2.35 5.90 25.57
CA ARG A 102 -1.91 6.94 24.64
C ARG A 102 -0.43 6.79 24.29
N GLU A 103 0.42 6.45 25.27
CA GLU A 103 1.85 6.24 25.04
C GLU A 103 2.12 5.04 24.12
N ILE A 104 1.48 3.90 24.37
CA ILE A 104 1.60 2.70 23.51
C ILE A 104 1.18 3.04 22.07
N LYS A 105 0.03 3.71 21.91
CA LYS A 105 -0.47 4.13 20.60
C LYS A 105 0.51 5.09 19.91
N ALA A 106 0.99 6.11 20.62
CA ALA A 106 1.93 7.09 20.08
C ALA A 106 3.23 6.42 19.62
N SER A 107 3.78 5.50 20.41
CA SER A 107 4.98 4.75 20.05
C SER A 107 4.82 3.95 18.76
N GLU A 108 3.75 3.16 18.64
CA GLU A 108 3.51 2.29 17.47
C GLU A 108 3.19 3.12 16.22
N THR A 109 2.33 4.14 16.35
CA THR A 109 1.99 5.04 15.22
C THR A 109 3.18 5.89 14.76
N ASN A 110 4.06 6.31 15.67
CA ASN A 110 5.30 7.01 15.30
C ASN A 110 6.25 6.10 14.52
N TYR A 111 6.36 4.84 14.89
CA TYR A 111 7.13 3.86 14.14
C TYR A 111 6.53 3.64 12.74
N LEU A 112 5.21 3.43 12.65
CA LEU A 112 4.51 3.29 11.36
C LEU A 112 4.73 4.52 10.48
N ASN A 113 4.55 5.74 11.01
CA ASN A 113 4.75 6.97 10.25
C ASN A 113 6.18 7.10 9.72
N LYS A 114 7.20 6.68 10.48
CA LYS A 114 8.58 6.64 10.00
C LYS A 114 8.75 5.66 8.84
N VAL A 115 8.21 4.45 8.96
CA VAL A 115 8.26 3.43 7.90
C VAL A 115 7.56 3.92 6.63
N LEU A 116 6.34 4.45 6.76
CA LEU A 116 5.58 5.00 5.63
C LEU A 116 6.30 6.18 4.98
N ASN A 117 6.93 7.05 5.76
CA ASN A 117 7.70 8.16 5.22
C ASN A 117 8.94 7.68 4.45
N VAL A 118 9.66 6.68 4.95
CA VAL A 118 10.79 6.07 4.24
C VAL A 118 10.33 5.44 2.93
N LEU A 119 9.24 4.66 2.95
CA LEU A 119 8.66 4.07 1.74
C LEU A 119 8.26 5.14 0.71
N ASN A 120 7.62 6.22 1.16
CA ASN A 120 7.23 7.32 0.29
C ASN A 120 8.44 8.01 -0.35
N VAL A 121 9.50 8.26 0.41
CA VAL A 121 10.76 8.81 -0.14
C VAL A 121 11.36 7.85 -1.16
N MET A 122 11.38 6.54 -0.89
CA MET A 122 11.87 5.54 -1.83
C MET A 122 11.05 5.54 -3.13
N TYR A 123 9.72 5.64 -3.06
CA TYR A 123 8.88 5.73 -4.25
C TYR A 123 9.12 6.99 -5.08
N ILE A 124 9.28 8.15 -4.42
CA ILE A 124 9.62 9.40 -5.12
C ILE A 124 10.99 9.28 -5.81
N LEU A 125 11.99 8.71 -5.13
CA LEU A 125 13.31 8.47 -5.72
C LEU A 125 13.24 7.51 -6.91
N LEU A 126 12.39 6.48 -6.85
CA LEU A 126 12.18 5.57 -7.98
C LEU A 126 11.60 6.29 -9.19
N ILE A 127 10.57 7.13 -9.01
CA ILE A 127 10.02 7.95 -10.12
C ILE A 127 11.13 8.80 -10.74
N ILE A 128 11.84 9.57 -9.92
CA ILE A 128 12.89 10.47 -10.40
C ILE A 128 13.99 9.69 -11.14
N LEU A 129 14.49 8.60 -10.57
CA LEU A 129 15.56 7.82 -11.18
C LEU A 129 15.12 7.17 -12.49
N TYR A 130 13.90 6.62 -12.50
CA TYR A 130 13.36 5.90 -13.63
C TYR A 130 13.07 6.83 -14.81
N ASP A 131 12.52 8.01 -14.56
CA ASP A 131 12.22 8.99 -15.59
C ASP A 131 13.47 9.81 -15.98
N ALA A 132 14.30 10.24 -15.03
CA ALA A 132 15.48 11.01 -15.39
C ALA A 132 16.53 10.18 -16.16
N GLY A 133 16.62 8.87 -15.92
CA GLY A 133 17.60 7.98 -16.54
C GLY A 133 17.65 8.07 -18.08
N PRO A 134 16.53 7.82 -18.79
CA PRO A 134 16.45 7.95 -20.25
C PRO A 134 16.77 9.36 -20.77
N LEU A 135 16.37 10.40 -20.05
CA LEU A 135 16.66 11.79 -20.44
C LEU A 135 18.16 12.09 -20.34
N VAL A 136 18.79 11.65 -19.25
CA VAL A 136 20.24 11.76 -19.07
C VAL A 136 20.96 10.93 -20.13
N GLY A 137 20.50 9.71 -20.42
CA GLY A 137 21.05 8.85 -21.48
C GLY A 137 20.97 9.50 -22.87
N THR A 138 19.84 10.14 -23.17
CA THR A 138 19.63 10.92 -24.41
C THR A 138 20.63 12.08 -24.48
N ALA A 139 20.75 12.86 -23.41
CA ALA A 139 21.64 14.02 -23.35
C ALA A 139 23.12 13.64 -23.47
N VAL A 140 23.57 12.60 -22.75
CA VAL A 140 24.95 12.10 -22.81
C VAL A 140 25.29 11.59 -24.20
N THR A 141 24.38 10.85 -24.82
CA THR A 141 24.58 10.34 -26.19
C THR A 141 24.70 11.50 -27.18
N TYR A 142 23.80 12.48 -27.10
CA TYR A 142 23.84 13.66 -27.95
C TYR A 142 25.14 14.46 -27.80
N CYS A 143 25.60 14.70 -26.56
CA CYS A 143 26.87 15.39 -26.29
C CYS A 143 28.09 14.62 -26.82
N SER A 144 28.04 13.29 -26.83
CA SER A 144 29.19 12.45 -27.19
C SER A 144 29.27 12.15 -28.68
N THR A 145 28.13 11.92 -29.35
CA THR A 145 28.08 11.49 -30.76
C THR A 145 27.56 12.58 -31.71
N GLY A 146 26.90 13.61 -31.20
CA GLY A 146 26.19 14.61 -32.01
C GLY A 146 24.87 14.11 -32.60
N GLU A 147 24.49 12.84 -32.35
CA GLU A 147 23.24 12.24 -32.84
C GLU A 147 22.17 12.25 -31.75
N LEU A 148 20.97 12.71 -32.09
CA LEU A 148 19.82 12.65 -31.18
C LEU A 148 19.25 11.23 -31.16
N LYS A 149 19.66 10.44 -30.15
CA LYS A 149 19.07 9.12 -29.87
C LYS A 149 18.13 9.23 -28.68
N LEU A 150 16.84 9.13 -28.96
CA LEU A 150 15.79 9.20 -27.96
C LEU A 150 15.69 7.86 -27.22
N PHE A 151 15.63 7.94 -25.89
CA PHE A 151 15.38 6.78 -25.03
C PHE A 151 14.03 6.93 -24.34
N LEU A 152 13.41 5.79 -24.01
CA LEU A 152 12.16 5.72 -23.26
C LEU A 152 12.42 5.07 -21.89
N PRO A 153 11.69 5.48 -20.83
CA PRO A 153 11.74 4.84 -19.52
C PRO A 153 11.52 3.33 -19.58
N PHE A 154 10.59 2.89 -20.42
CA PHE A 154 10.22 1.50 -20.58
C PHE A 154 10.42 1.04 -22.03
N LEU A 155 11.02 -0.13 -22.21
CA LEU A 155 11.11 -0.79 -23.51
C LEU A 155 9.79 -1.50 -23.80
N ASP A 156 8.99 -0.88 -24.66
CA ASP A 156 7.62 -1.28 -24.94
C ASP A 156 7.36 -1.35 -26.47
N VAL A 157 6.39 -2.15 -26.88
CA VAL A 157 5.92 -2.25 -28.26
C VAL A 157 4.72 -1.33 -28.45
N TYR A 158 4.94 -0.23 -29.17
CA TYR A 158 3.86 0.67 -29.60
C TYR A 158 3.39 0.35 -31.02
N PRO A 159 2.11 0.62 -31.36
CA PRO A 159 1.60 0.48 -32.73
C PRO A 159 2.10 1.60 -33.67
N PHE A 160 2.95 2.50 -33.18
CA PHE A 160 3.57 3.62 -33.91
C PHE A 160 5.06 3.69 -33.55
N ASP A 161 5.83 4.48 -34.31
CA ASP A 161 7.25 4.70 -34.00
C ASP A 161 7.40 5.64 -32.78
N ALA A 162 7.62 5.04 -31.62
CA ALA A 162 7.74 5.76 -30.36
C ALA A 162 9.09 6.50 -30.22
N LEU A 163 10.05 6.24 -31.12
CA LEU A 163 11.35 6.92 -31.15
C LEU A 163 11.39 8.05 -32.19
N ASP A 164 10.30 8.28 -32.93
CA ASP A 164 10.14 9.49 -33.73
C ASP A 164 9.89 10.70 -32.82
N LEU A 165 10.63 11.78 -33.03
CA LEU A 165 10.54 13.02 -32.26
C LEU A 165 9.11 13.58 -32.15
N LYS A 166 8.26 13.30 -33.15
CA LYS A 166 6.85 13.72 -33.15
C LYS A 166 5.99 12.98 -32.12
N TYR A 167 6.21 11.68 -31.94
CA TYR A 167 5.37 10.81 -31.10
C TYR A 167 6.02 10.51 -29.74
N TRP A 168 7.34 10.66 -29.65
CA TRP A 168 8.12 10.40 -28.44
C TRP A 168 7.59 11.13 -27.19
N PRO A 169 7.19 12.42 -27.22
CA PRO A 169 6.65 13.08 -26.01
C PRO A 169 5.37 12.42 -25.49
N TYR A 170 4.53 11.91 -26.38
CA TYR A 170 3.29 11.23 -25.98
C TYR A 170 3.58 9.87 -25.36
N ALA A 171 4.47 9.08 -25.97
CA ALA A 171 4.94 7.81 -25.41
C ALA A 171 5.60 8.02 -24.05
N TYR A 172 6.41 9.08 -23.92
CA TYR A 172 7.08 9.41 -22.67
C TYR A 172 6.10 9.78 -21.56
N ILE A 173 5.12 10.67 -21.82
CA ILE A 173 4.09 11.03 -20.85
C ILE A 173 3.23 9.83 -20.46
N HIS A 174 2.93 8.95 -21.43
CA HIS A 174 2.19 7.71 -21.17
C HIS A 174 2.93 6.82 -20.17
N GLN A 175 4.21 6.57 -20.41
CA GLN A 175 5.05 5.76 -19.52
C GLN A 175 5.26 6.41 -18.15
N PHE A 176 5.48 7.72 -18.11
CA PHE A 176 5.57 8.48 -16.84
C PHE A 176 4.32 8.30 -15.98
N TRP A 177 3.13 8.41 -16.59
CA TRP A 177 1.87 8.23 -15.88
C TRP A 177 1.70 6.78 -15.40
N SER A 178 2.07 5.79 -16.22
CA SER A 178 2.02 4.38 -15.85
C SER A 178 2.96 4.04 -14.68
N VAL A 179 4.14 4.65 -14.61
CA VAL A 179 5.07 4.51 -13.48
C VAL A 179 4.45 5.08 -12.20
N CYS A 180 3.79 6.23 -12.28
CA CYS A 180 3.05 6.78 -11.14
C CYS A 180 1.96 5.80 -10.68
N LEU A 181 1.17 5.24 -11.61
CA LEU A 181 0.07 4.33 -11.31
C LEU A 181 0.54 3.04 -10.62
N VAL A 182 1.59 2.38 -11.13
CA VAL A 182 2.08 1.14 -10.51
C VAL A 182 2.57 1.37 -9.08
N LEU A 183 3.25 2.49 -8.84
CA LEU A 183 3.72 2.85 -7.51
C LEU A 183 2.56 3.18 -6.56
N PHE A 184 1.50 3.82 -7.07
CA PHE A 184 0.27 3.99 -6.29
C PHE A 184 -0.41 2.67 -5.96
N TYR A 185 -0.51 1.74 -6.92
CA TYR A 185 -1.14 0.43 -6.68
C TYR A 185 -0.39 -0.41 -5.66
N VAL A 186 0.94 -0.46 -5.74
CA VAL A 186 1.76 -1.18 -4.75
C VAL A 186 1.76 -0.43 -3.41
N GLY A 187 2.06 0.86 -3.44
CA GLY A 187 2.26 1.68 -2.25
C GLY A 187 1.00 1.85 -1.41
N SER A 188 -0.17 2.03 -2.03
CA SER A 188 -1.44 2.18 -1.30
C SER A 188 -1.82 0.90 -0.54
N VAL A 189 -1.74 -0.26 -1.20
CA VAL A 189 -2.08 -1.55 -0.61
C VAL A 189 -1.11 -1.92 0.51
N ASP A 190 0.20 -1.69 0.32
CA ASP A 190 1.20 -1.96 1.35
C ASP A 190 1.05 -1.02 2.55
N SER A 191 0.79 0.26 2.31
CA SER A 191 0.56 1.23 3.38
C SER A 191 -0.70 0.89 4.18
N PHE A 192 -1.76 0.46 3.50
CA PHE A 192 -2.99 -0.01 4.14
C PHE A 192 -2.74 -1.22 5.02
N LEU A 193 -2.09 -2.26 4.48
CA LEU A 193 -1.78 -3.48 5.21
C LEU A 193 -0.91 -3.19 6.46
N LEU A 194 0.16 -2.40 6.30
CA LEU A 194 1.02 -2.00 7.42
C LEU A 194 0.24 -1.23 8.49
N THR A 195 -0.69 -0.38 8.08
CA THR A 195 -1.57 0.35 9.00
C THR A 195 -2.45 -0.62 9.77
N CYS A 196 -3.20 -1.49 9.09
CA CYS A 196 -4.04 -2.50 9.72
C CYS A 196 -3.25 -3.37 10.71
N CYS A 197 -2.10 -3.91 10.29
CA CYS A 197 -1.24 -4.72 11.16
C CYS A 197 -0.76 -3.95 12.40
N THR A 198 -0.39 -2.67 12.25
CA THR A 198 0.01 -1.83 13.37
C THR A 198 -1.14 -1.62 14.35
N TYR A 199 -2.34 -1.34 13.85
CA TYR A 199 -3.51 -1.16 14.70
C TYR A 199 -3.93 -2.45 15.42
N ILE A 200 -3.89 -3.59 14.73
CA ILE A 200 -4.11 -4.91 15.35
C ILE A 200 -3.09 -5.16 16.47
N ARG A 201 -1.80 -4.88 16.20
CA ARG A 201 -0.74 -5.00 17.21
C ARG A 201 -0.98 -4.10 18.41
N ILE A 202 -1.39 -2.86 18.20
CA ILE A 202 -1.79 -1.95 19.28
C ILE A 202 -2.89 -2.61 20.11
N GLN A 203 -3.95 -3.12 19.49
CA GLN A 203 -5.05 -3.78 20.22
C GLN A 203 -4.56 -4.97 21.05
N PHE A 204 -3.66 -5.81 20.54
CA PHE A 204 -3.08 -6.91 21.31
C PHE A 204 -2.21 -6.45 22.49
N ARG A 205 -1.37 -5.43 22.32
CA ARG A 205 -0.57 -4.87 23.42
C ARG A 205 -1.45 -4.28 24.51
N LEU A 206 -2.56 -3.67 24.12
CA LEU A 206 -3.50 -3.10 25.07
C LEU A 206 -4.27 -4.18 25.84
N VAL A 207 -4.56 -5.34 25.24
CA VAL A 207 -5.08 -6.51 25.98
C VAL A 207 -4.08 -7.03 26.99
N GLN A 208 -2.82 -7.14 26.57
CA GLN A 208 -1.77 -7.58 27.48
C GLN A 208 -1.74 -6.69 28.73
N LEU A 209 -1.81 -5.37 28.55
CA LEU A 209 -1.90 -4.42 29.66
C LEU A 209 -3.15 -4.65 30.53
N ASP A 210 -4.30 -4.89 29.93
CA ASP A 210 -5.53 -5.14 30.70
C ASP A 210 -5.44 -6.46 31.50
N ILE A 211 -4.83 -7.52 30.94
CA ILE A 211 -4.60 -8.80 31.62
C ILE A 211 -3.60 -8.62 32.77
N GLU A 212 -2.49 -7.92 32.53
CA GLU A 212 -1.47 -7.64 33.55
C GLU A 212 -2.07 -6.87 34.74
N ASN A 213 -2.96 -5.91 34.48
CA ASN A 213 -3.68 -5.17 35.52
C ASN A 213 -4.81 -5.96 36.19
N LEU A 214 -5.30 -7.03 35.57
CA LEU A 214 -6.35 -7.89 36.13
C LEU A 214 -5.80 -8.89 37.14
N ILE A 215 -4.51 -9.23 37.09
CA ILE A 215 -3.86 -10.12 38.05
C ILE A 215 -3.49 -9.29 39.29
N PRO A 216 -4.20 -9.42 40.43
CA PRO A 216 -3.78 -8.76 41.65
C PRO A 216 -2.38 -9.24 42.01
N GLY A 217 -1.50 -8.30 42.36
CA GLY A 217 -0.20 -8.62 42.96
C GLY A 217 -0.41 -9.57 44.14
N LYS A 218 0.55 -10.48 44.34
CA LYS A 218 0.58 -11.50 45.42
C LYS A 218 0.54 -10.86 46.83
N ASP A 219 -0.54 -10.22 47.22
CA ASP A 219 -0.81 -9.88 48.61
C ASP A 219 -1.88 -10.82 49.14
N ILE A 220 -1.35 -11.88 49.74
CA ILE A 220 -2.07 -12.99 50.36
C ILE A 220 -2.77 -12.45 51.61
N THR A 221 -4.05 -12.07 51.52
CA THR A 221 -4.97 -12.12 52.68
C THR A 221 -6.45 -12.06 52.27
N SER A 222 -7.08 -13.25 52.26
CA SER A 222 -8.46 -13.51 52.72
C SER A 222 -9.72 -13.03 51.96
N VAL A 223 -9.69 -12.62 50.68
CA VAL A 223 -10.93 -12.24 49.91
C VAL A 223 -11.13 -13.11 48.66
N GLN A 224 -10.95 -14.42 48.76
CA GLN A 224 -10.71 -15.27 47.60
C GLN A 224 -11.96 -15.63 46.76
N ALA A 225 -13.17 -15.66 47.34
CA ALA A 225 -14.37 -16.11 46.61
C ALA A 225 -15.11 -14.98 45.85
N HIS A 226 -14.98 -13.72 46.29
CA HIS A 226 -15.65 -12.59 45.62
C HIS A 226 -14.80 -12.01 44.48
N ASP A 227 -13.47 -12.07 44.63
CA ASP A 227 -12.53 -11.70 43.56
C ASP A 227 -12.60 -12.65 42.37
N ASP A 228 -12.79 -13.96 42.58
CA ASP A 228 -12.84 -14.94 41.49
C ASP A 228 -14.03 -14.71 40.53
N ILE A 229 -15.21 -14.33 41.04
CA ILE A 229 -16.39 -14.06 40.21
C ILE A 229 -16.21 -12.75 39.44
N HIS A 230 -15.66 -11.72 40.07
CA HIS A 230 -15.38 -10.43 39.43
C HIS A 230 -14.26 -10.55 38.38
N PHE A 231 -13.23 -11.35 38.68
CA PHE A 231 -12.14 -11.70 37.76
C PHE A 231 -12.67 -12.47 36.54
N GLN A 232 -13.46 -13.53 36.75
CA GLN A 232 -14.07 -14.30 35.66
C GLN A 232 -15.00 -13.43 34.80
N GLY A 233 -15.76 -12.51 35.41
CA GLY A 233 -16.62 -11.56 34.70
C GLY A 233 -15.81 -10.63 33.78
N LYS A 234 -14.79 -9.96 34.32
CA LYS A 234 -13.91 -9.08 33.54
C LYS A 234 -13.10 -9.81 32.48
N PHE A 235 -12.61 -11.02 32.78
CA PHE A 235 -11.88 -11.83 31.82
C PHE A 235 -12.77 -12.28 30.66
N LYS A 236 -14.02 -12.67 30.94
CA LYS A 236 -15.01 -13.03 29.91
C LYS A 236 -15.40 -11.83 29.05
N GLU A 237 -15.55 -10.66 29.65
CA GLU A 237 -15.79 -9.40 28.92
C GLU A 237 -14.60 -9.05 28.00
N LEU A 238 -13.38 -9.12 28.52
CA LEU A 238 -12.16 -8.90 27.74
C LEU A 238 -12.05 -9.88 26.57
N MET A 239 -12.32 -11.16 26.81
CA MET A 239 -12.28 -12.18 25.77
C MET A 239 -13.36 -11.99 24.71
N SER A 240 -14.60 -11.68 25.12
CA SER A 240 -15.69 -11.40 24.18
C SER A 240 -15.38 -10.21 23.28
N ARG A 241 -14.75 -9.15 23.82
CA ARG A 241 -14.37 -7.96 23.04
C ARG A 241 -13.30 -8.26 22.00
N HIS A 242 -12.38 -9.18 22.30
CA HIS A 242 -11.31 -9.56 21.36
C HIS A 242 -11.73 -10.62 20.35
N GLN A 243 -12.76 -11.39 20.67
CA GLN A 243 -13.35 -12.36 19.76
C GLN A 243 -14.09 -11.69 18.59
N GLU A 244 -14.54 -10.43 18.73
CA GLU A 244 -15.10 -9.64 17.62
C GLU A 244 -14.05 -9.21 16.56
N ILE A 245 -12.76 -9.41 16.83
CA ILE A 245 -11.65 -9.06 15.93
C ILE A 245 -11.24 -10.26 15.06
N ILE A 246 -11.42 -11.49 15.57
CA ILE A 246 -11.00 -12.76 14.96
C ILE A 246 -12.13 -13.30 14.08
#